data_AF-A0A0G0JS49-F1
#
_entry.id   AF-A0A0G0JS49-F1
#
_cell.length_a   1.000
_cell.length_b   1.000
_cell.length_c   1.000
_cell.angle_alpha   90.00
_cell.angle_beta   90.00
_cell.angle_gamma   90.00
#
_symmetry.space_group_name_H-M   'P 1'
#
loop_
_entity.id
_entity.type
_entity.pdbx_description
1 polymer ?
#
loop_
_entity_poly.entity_id
_entity_poly.type
_entity_poly.pdbx_seq_one_letter_code
_entity_poly.pdbx_strand_id
1 'polypeptide(L)'
;MLTPEVIKQIQTELQSIFPRSLVLLGGSYLWNETDESSDADFYVVGGDINFWLNRKSKKLKTLKNQFLEINITWCPRVFFIFGWYDIYGQDLIGNIYRSPLNYKINWRNTIKLGYFYCLQALTATTKEEKNKWLKKASKRLAWAQKLNNKEVSITDRIKPYFSFGNLAKTLSNNWSTEEIIEGLNELVKIGDEQLKFSLINYLIYNIKFIVHKDFSFLNSNPDKKIILEMQKLIQSGSITQSAVGLINRVIFPVYIL
;
A
#
# COMPACT_ATOMS: atom_id res chain seq x y z
N MET A 1 -21.72 2.30 -10.39
CA MET A 1 -20.57 2.79 -11.18
C MET A 1 -20.69 4.30 -11.35
N LEU A 2 -19.60 5.05 -11.14
CA LEU A 2 -19.60 6.51 -11.27
C LEU A 2 -19.48 6.91 -12.74
N THR A 3 -20.19 7.97 -13.16
CA THR A 3 -20.08 8.48 -14.53
C THR A 3 -18.80 9.32 -14.70
N PRO A 4 -18.30 9.52 -15.93
CA PRO A 4 -17.15 10.39 -16.19
C PRO A 4 -17.32 11.81 -15.63
N GLU A 5 -18.53 12.36 -15.67
CA GLU A 5 -18.86 13.68 -15.15
C GLU A 5 -18.72 13.72 -13.62
N VAL A 6 -19.19 12.68 -12.93
CA VAL A 6 -19.07 12.55 -11.48
C VAL A 6 -17.61 12.38 -11.07
N ILE A 7 -16.84 11.57 -11.80
CA ILE A 7 -15.40 11.41 -11.54
C ILE A 7 -14.66 12.74 -11.69
N LYS A 8 -14.95 13.48 -12.78
CA LYS A 8 -14.36 14.79 -13.02
C LYS A 8 -14.75 15.80 -11.93
N GLN A 9 -16.00 15.77 -11.47
CA GLN A 9 -16.46 16.57 -10.33
C GLN A 9 -15.65 16.24 -9.07
N ILE A 10 -15.56 14.96 -8.70
CA ILE A 10 -14.80 14.53 -7.51
C ILE A 10 -13.34 14.96 -7.61
N GLN A 11 -12.71 14.75 -8.76
CA GLN A 11 -11.30 15.13 -8.97
C GLN A 11 -11.11 16.65 -8.86
N THR A 12 -12.06 17.44 -9.38
CA THR A 12 -12.06 18.91 -9.26
C THR A 12 -12.21 19.34 -7.81
N GLU A 13 -13.13 18.73 -7.06
CA GLU A 13 -13.33 19.01 -5.63
C GLU A 13 -12.07 18.65 -4.83
N LEU A 14 -11.46 17.48 -5.08
CA LEU A 14 -10.20 17.08 -4.47
C LEU A 14 -9.07 18.08 -4.79
N GLN A 15 -8.96 18.52 -6.05
CA GLN A 15 -7.97 19.51 -6.45
C GLN A 15 -8.21 20.86 -5.74
N SER A 16 -9.46 21.24 -5.50
CA SER A 16 -9.80 22.45 -4.73
C SER A 16 -9.44 22.34 -3.24
N ILE A 17 -9.57 21.13 -2.66
CA ILE A 17 -9.18 20.85 -1.28
C ILE A 17 -7.65 20.85 -1.15
N PHE A 18 -6.94 20.41 -2.20
CA PHE A 18 -5.49 20.26 -2.24
C PHE A 18 -4.85 21.04 -3.40
N PRO A 19 -4.95 22.39 -3.43
CA PRO A 19 -4.59 23.20 -4.60
C PRO A 19 -3.11 23.15 -4.99
N ARG A 20 -2.23 22.70 -4.09
CA ARG A 20 -0.79 22.56 -4.34
C ARG A 20 -0.33 21.11 -4.51
N SER A 21 -1.26 20.17 -4.46
CA SER A 21 -1.01 18.75 -4.67
C SER A 21 -1.35 18.35 -6.09
N LEU A 22 -0.75 17.25 -6.54
CA LEU A 22 -1.15 16.56 -7.75
C LEU A 22 -2.27 15.58 -7.38
N VAL A 23 -3.45 15.72 -8.00
CA VAL A 23 -4.59 14.81 -7.78
C VAL A 23 -4.77 13.93 -9.01
N LEU A 24 -4.64 12.62 -8.83
CA LEU A 24 -4.69 11.64 -9.90
C LEU A 24 -5.87 10.69 -9.72
N LEU A 25 -6.61 10.43 -10.80
CA LEU A 25 -7.48 9.28 -10.92
C LEU A 25 -6.63 8.05 -11.25
N GLY A 26 -6.84 6.94 -10.54
CA GLY A 26 -6.23 5.66 -10.88
C GLY A 26 -7.22 4.51 -10.76
N GLY A 27 -6.68 3.31 -10.53
CA GLY A 27 -7.50 2.11 -10.39
C GLY A 27 -8.18 1.70 -11.70
N SER A 28 -9.25 0.92 -11.59
CA SER A 28 -10.00 0.37 -12.73
C SER A 28 -10.64 1.44 -13.62
N TYR A 29 -11.02 2.58 -13.04
CA TYR A 29 -11.61 3.71 -13.79
C TYR A 29 -10.65 4.32 -14.81
N LEU A 30 -9.33 4.27 -14.57
CA LEU A 30 -8.34 4.75 -15.53
C LEU A 30 -8.22 3.85 -16.76
N TRP A 31 -8.54 2.56 -16.61
CA TRP A 31 -8.37 1.53 -17.63
C TRP A 31 -9.67 1.16 -18.35
N ASN A 32 -10.80 1.78 -17.98
CA ASN A 32 -12.14 1.35 -18.38
C ASN A 32 -12.45 -0.11 -18.01
N GLU A 33 -11.94 -0.54 -16.85
CA GLU A 33 -12.05 -1.92 -16.36
C GLU A 33 -13.04 -2.03 -15.19
N THR A 34 -14.00 -1.10 -15.11
CA THR A 34 -14.92 -0.96 -13.97
C THR A 34 -16.14 -1.87 -14.09
N ASP A 35 -16.57 -2.41 -12.96
CA ASP A 35 -17.83 -3.12 -12.77
C ASP A 35 -18.75 -2.38 -11.76
N GLU A 36 -19.93 -2.95 -11.49
CA GLU A 36 -20.91 -2.35 -10.56
C GLU A 36 -20.41 -2.21 -9.12
N SER A 37 -19.39 -2.99 -8.74
CA SER A 37 -18.78 -3.00 -7.41
C SER A 37 -17.51 -2.16 -7.31
N SER A 38 -17.07 -1.56 -8.43
CA SER A 38 -15.79 -0.87 -8.52
C SER A 38 -15.82 0.50 -7.85
N ASP A 39 -14.88 0.68 -6.92
CA ASP A 39 -14.54 1.96 -6.30
C ASP A 39 -13.64 2.80 -7.19
N ALA A 40 -13.74 4.13 -7.04
CA ALA A 40 -12.86 5.08 -7.72
C ALA A 40 -11.66 5.40 -6.83
N ASP A 41 -10.47 5.03 -7.29
CA ASP A 41 -9.21 5.31 -6.61
C ASP A 41 -8.68 6.69 -7.02
N PHE A 42 -8.50 7.56 -6.03
CA PHE A 42 -7.83 8.85 -6.19
C PHE A 42 -6.53 8.89 -5.41
N TYR A 43 -5.45 9.36 -6.03
CA TYR A 43 -4.19 9.64 -5.38
C TYR A 43 -4.01 11.14 -5.21
N VAL A 44 -3.78 11.60 -3.99
CA VAL A 44 -3.32 12.97 -3.73
C VAL A 44 -1.82 12.88 -3.47
N VAL A 45 -1.00 13.57 -4.26
CA VAL A 45 0.45 13.63 -4.09
C VAL A 45 0.83 15.05 -3.68
N GLY A 46 1.16 15.24 -2.40
CA GLY A 46 1.26 16.56 -1.78
C GLY A 46 2.49 16.74 -0.90
N GLY A 47 2.67 17.96 -0.38
CA GLY A 47 3.82 18.29 0.48
C GLY A 47 3.87 17.45 1.77
N ASP A 48 5.07 17.01 2.14
CA ASP A 48 5.28 15.98 3.17
C ASP A 48 4.84 16.43 4.57
N ILE A 49 5.06 17.70 4.95
CA ILE A 49 4.61 18.24 6.24
C ILE A 49 3.08 18.31 6.31
N ASN A 50 2.45 18.77 5.22
CA ASN A 50 1.01 18.86 5.14
C ASN A 50 0.35 17.49 5.20
N PHE A 51 0.97 16.46 4.62
CA PHE A 51 0.54 15.06 4.72
C PHE A 51 0.37 14.62 6.17
N TRP A 52 1.36 14.87 7.03
CA TRP A 52 1.30 14.46 8.44
C TRP A 52 0.33 15.31 9.26
N LEU A 53 0.14 16.58 8.91
CA LEU A 53 -0.68 17.53 9.68
C LEU A 53 -2.17 17.56 9.30
N ASN A 54 -2.51 17.50 8.00
CA ASN A 54 -3.87 17.84 7.52
C ASN A 54 -4.77 16.63 7.20
N ARG A 55 -4.45 15.45 7.71
CA ARG A 55 -5.19 14.19 7.48
C ARG A 55 -6.65 14.15 7.96
N LYS A 56 -7.14 15.23 8.57
CA LYS A 56 -8.49 15.34 9.18
C LYS A 56 -9.33 16.51 8.63
N SER A 57 -9.08 16.93 7.38
CA SER A 57 -9.86 18.01 6.76
C SER A 57 -11.37 17.74 6.81
N LYS A 58 -12.16 18.69 7.32
CA LYS A 58 -13.63 18.60 7.35
C LYS A 58 -14.21 18.47 5.94
N LYS A 59 -13.68 19.23 4.98
CA LYS A 59 -14.11 19.19 3.57
C LYS A 59 -13.94 17.80 2.95
N LEU A 60 -12.83 17.14 3.28
CA LEU A 60 -12.55 15.78 2.81
C LEU A 60 -13.56 14.76 3.37
N LYS A 61 -13.92 14.89 4.65
CA LYS A 61 -14.97 14.05 5.25
C LYS A 61 -16.32 14.26 4.57
N THR A 62 -16.68 15.51 4.29
CA THR A 62 -17.91 15.84 3.57
C THR A 62 -17.94 15.17 2.19
N LEU A 63 -16.86 15.26 1.43
CA LEU A 63 -16.74 14.62 0.12
C LEU A 63 -16.92 13.10 0.19
N LYS A 64 -16.24 12.42 1.14
CA LYS A 64 -16.40 10.96 1.31
C LYS A 64 -17.82 10.54 1.72
N ASN A 65 -18.51 11.39 2.49
CA ASN A 65 -19.90 11.11 2.87
C ASN A 65 -20.86 11.29 1.69
N GLN A 66 -20.51 12.13 0.73
CA GLN A 66 -21.30 12.36 -0.48
C GLN A 66 -21.07 11.27 -1.53
N PHE A 67 -19.85 10.72 -1.62
CA PHE A 67 -19.48 9.67 -2.56
C PHE A 67 -18.86 8.49 -1.79
N LEU A 68 -19.67 7.48 -1.48
CA LEU A 68 -19.23 6.34 -0.67
C LEU A 68 -18.30 5.39 -1.44
N GLU A 69 -18.34 5.43 -2.77
CA GLU A 69 -17.56 4.58 -3.66
C GLU A 69 -16.16 5.13 -3.99
N ILE A 70 -15.63 6.09 -3.22
CA ILE A 70 -14.29 6.65 -3.45
C ILE A 70 -13.26 6.21 -2.40
N ASN A 71 -12.10 5.81 -2.89
CA ASN A 71 -10.90 5.60 -2.09
C ASN A 71 -9.94 6.76 -2.33
N ILE A 72 -9.50 7.41 -1.26
CA ILE A 72 -8.55 8.52 -1.38
C ILE A 72 -7.25 8.11 -0.71
N THR A 73 -6.24 7.90 -1.52
CA THR A 73 -4.89 7.58 -1.05
C THR A 73 -4.05 8.84 -1.06
N TRP A 74 -3.66 9.32 0.13
CA TRP A 74 -2.73 10.43 0.22
C TRP A 74 -1.29 9.90 0.29
N CYS A 75 -0.44 10.41 -0.60
CA CYS A 75 0.98 10.08 -0.69
C CYS A 75 1.85 11.34 -0.51
N PRO A 76 2.85 11.32 0.39
CA PRO A 76 3.92 12.31 0.41
C PRO A 76 4.62 12.41 -0.95
N ARG A 77 4.88 13.63 -1.42
CA ARG A 77 5.55 13.88 -2.70
C ARG A 77 6.91 13.18 -2.77
N VAL A 78 7.63 13.16 -1.66
CA VAL A 78 8.93 12.48 -1.58
C VAL A 78 8.82 10.98 -1.90
N PHE A 79 7.76 10.31 -1.46
CA PHE A 79 7.55 8.89 -1.74
C PHE A 79 7.18 8.64 -3.19
N PHE A 80 6.38 9.53 -3.79
CA PHE A 80 6.06 9.47 -5.21
C PHE A 80 7.33 9.63 -6.06
N ILE A 81 8.16 10.64 -5.78
CA ILE A 81 9.39 10.91 -6.54
C ILE A 81 10.39 9.76 -6.43
N PHE A 82 10.59 9.21 -5.23
CA PHE A 82 11.54 8.12 -5.02
C PHE A 82 10.98 6.73 -5.32
N GLY A 83 9.73 6.64 -5.75
CA GLY A 83 9.17 5.38 -6.20
C GLY A 83 8.81 4.39 -5.10
N TRP A 84 8.46 4.88 -3.92
CA TRP A 84 8.17 4.04 -2.75
C TRP A 84 6.83 3.30 -2.87
N TYR A 85 5.95 3.83 -3.70
CA TYR A 85 4.63 3.29 -4.04
C TYR A 85 4.45 3.32 -5.54
N ASP A 86 3.92 2.24 -6.10
CA ASP A 86 3.51 2.18 -7.50
C ASP A 86 2.24 3.01 -7.67
N ILE A 87 2.42 4.26 -8.09
CA ILE A 87 1.32 5.21 -8.38
C ILE A 87 1.34 5.47 -9.87
N TYR A 88 0.21 5.18 -10.49
CA TYR A 88 -0.07 5.46 -11.89
C TYR A 88 -1.47 6.07 -11.97
N GLY A 89 -1.59 7.24 -12.59
CA GLY A 89 -2.85 7.94 -12.61
C GLY A 89 -2.90 9.12 -13.56
N GLN A 90 -4.11 9.59 -13.83
CA GLN A 90 -4.40 10.70 -14.73
C GLN A 90 -4.83 11.95 -13.96
N ASP A 91 -4.29 13.11 -14.29
CA ASP A 91 -4.73 14.39 -13.73
C ASP A 91 -6.04 14.90 -14.38
N LEU A 92 -6.57 16.02 -13.87
CA LEU A 92 -7.84 16.58 -14.32
C LEU A 92 -7.84 17.02 -15.80
N ILE A 93 -6.67 17.30 -16.37
CA ILE A 93 -6.50 17.75 -17.76
C ILE A 93 -6.12 16.61 -18.71
N GLY A 94 -5.97 15.39 -18.19
CA GLY A 94 -5.75 14.18 -18.97
C GLY A 94 -4.30 13.69 -19.03
N ASN A 95 -3.37 14.36 -18.36
CA ASN A 95 -1.97 13.94 -18.34
C ASN A 95 -1.77 12.70 -17.46
N ILE A 96 -0.98 11.76 -17.95
CA ILE A 96 -0.62 10.54 -17.22
C ILE A 96 0.65 10.77 -16.41
N TYR A 97 0.57 10.47 -15.10
CA TYR A 97 1.69 10.50 -14.18
C TYR A 97 2.00 9.11 -13.67
N ARG A 98 3.30 8.89 -13.47
CA ARG A 98 3.81 7.62 -12.99
C ARG A 98 4.97 7.84 -12.04
N SER A 99 4.86 7.21 -10.87
CA SER A 99 5.98 7.07 -9.93
C SER A 99 7.02 6.09 -10.50
N PRO A 100 8.34 6.39 -10.41
CA PRO A 100 9.36 5.40 -10.77
C PRO A 100 9.24 4.18 -9.87
N LEU A 101 9.60 2.97 -10.33
CA LEU A 101 9.50 1.78 -9.47
C LEU A 101 10.81 1.55 -8.71
N ASN A 102 10.84 1.85 -7.41
CA ASN A 102 11.94 1.45 -6.56
C ASN A 102 11.75 0.01 -6.09
N TYR A 103 12.37 -0.93 -6.79
CA TYR A 103 12.22 -2.37 -6.53
C TYR A 103 12.50 -2.76 -5.07
N LYS A 104 13.59 -2.25 -4.49
CA LYS A 104 13.97 -2.59 -3.10
C LYS A 104 12.89 -2.15 -2.09
N ILE A 105 12.36 -0.94 -2.27
CA ILE A 105 11.35 -0.38 -1.35
C ILE A 105 10.00 -1.05 -1.56
N ASN A 106 9.58 -1.25 -2.80
CA ASN A 106 8.32 -1.92 -3.10
C ASN A 106 8.34 -3.37 -2.62
N TRP A 107 9.49 -4.06 -2.75
CA TRP A 107 9.65 -5.41 -2.24
C TRP A 107 9.50 -5.45 -0.71
N ARG A 108 10.19 -4.57 0.03
CA ARG A 108 10.03 -4.44 1.50
C ARG A 108 8.60 -4.18 1.90
N ASN A 109 7.95 -3.20 1.24
CA ASN A 109 6.57 -2.84 1.52
C ASN A 109 5.63 -4.03 1.26
N THR A 110 5.89 -4.80 0.21
CA THR A 110 5.12 -5.99 -0.14
C THR A 110 5.30 -7.11 0.87
N ILE A 111 6.54 -7.38 1.32
CA ILE A 111 6.81 -8.39 2.37
C ILE A 111 6.14 -8.00 3.69
N LYS A 112 6.31 -6.75 4.14
CA LYS A 112 5.65 -6.25 5.35
C LYS A 112 4.13 -6.41 5.27
N LEU A 113 3.56 -6.09 4.11
CA LEU A 113 2.14 -6.25 3.84
C LEU A 113 1.69 -7.71 3.88
N GLY A 114 2.49 -8.63 3.34
CA GLY A 114 2.23 -10.06 3.41
C GLY A 114 2.10 -10.53 4.86
N TYR A 115 3.11 -10.25 5.69
CA TYR A 115 3.07 -10.60 7.11
C TYR A 115 1.90 -9.94 7.85
N PHE A 116 1.64 -8.66 7.59
CA PHE A 116 0.52 -7.96 8.21
C PHE A 116 -0.82 -8.62 7.89
N TYR A 117 -1.04 -9.04 6.64
CA TYR A 117 -2.26 -9.76 6.28
C TYR A 117 -2.32 -11.18 6.86
N CYS A 118 -1.19 -11.87 7.04
CA CYS A 118 -1.15 -13.11 7.81
C CYS A 118 -1.58 -12.88 9.27
N LEU A 119 -1.07 -11.82 9.92
CA LEU A 119 -1.51 -11.46 11.27
C LEU A 119 -3.01 -11.17 11.34
N GLN A 120 -3.54 -10.39 10.38
CA GLN A 120 -4.98 -10.13 10.29
C GLN A 120 -5.79 -11.42 10.11
N ALA A 121 -5.32 -12.35 9.27
CA ALA A 121 -5.95 -13.65 9.06
C ALA A 121 -5.94 -14.52 10.33
N LEU A 122 -4.86 -14.46 11.13
CA LEU A 122 -4.74 -15.19 12.40
C LEU A 122 -5.63 -14.61 13.50
N THR A 123 -5.95 -13.32 13.44
CA THR A 123 -6.88 -12.65 14.37
C THR A 123 -8.33 -12.60 13.90
N ALA A 124 -8.62 -13.09 12.69
CA ALA A 124 -9.95 -13.04 12.12
C ALA A 124 -10.91 -13.96 12.89
N THR A 125 -12.12 -13.47 13.18
CA THR A 125 -13.12 -14.23 13.94
C THR A 125 -14.06 -15.05 13.05
N THR A 126 -14.08 -14.75 11.74
CA THR A 126 -14.91 -15.43 10.75
C THR A 126 -14.08 -16.06 9.64
N LYS A 127 -14.62 -17.10 9.00
CA LYS A 127 -13.95 -17.80 7.88
C LYS A 127 -13.84 -16.88 6.66
N GLU A 128 -14.88 -16.10 6.40
CA GLU A 128 -14.95 -15.13 5.31
C GLU A 128 -13.85 -14.06 5.46
N GLU A 129 -13.69 -13.51 6.66
CA GLU A 129 -12.66 -12.53 6.95
C GLU A 129 -11.26 -13.14 6.85
N LYS A 130 -11.05 -14.34 7.41
CA LYS A 130 -9.79 -15.07 7.29
C LYS A 130 -9.41 -15.25 5.81
N ASN A 131 -10.34 -15.75 4.99
CA ASN A 131 -10.11 -15.97 3.56
C ASN A 131 -9.80 -14.66 2.81
N LYS A 132 -10.50 -13.57 3.15
CA LYS A 132 -10.23 -12.24 2.59
C LYS A 132 -8.78 -11.81 2.87
N TRP A 133 -8.29 -12.00 4.08
CA TRP A 133 -6.93 -11.62 4.46
C TRP A 133 -5.88 -12.54 3.84
N LEU A 134 -6.11 -13.86 3.81
CA LEU A 134 -5.22 -14.81 3.15
C LEU A 134 -5.06 -14.50 1.65
N LYS A 135 -6.17 -14.23 0.95
CA LYS A 135 -6.12 -13.83 -0.46
C LYS A 135 -5.29 -12.57 -0.67
N LYS A 136 -5.35 -11.60 0.25
CA LYS A 136 -4.50 -10.41 0.22
C LYS A 136 -3.03 -10.76 0.50
N ALA A 137 -2.75 -11.64 1.45
CA ALA A 137 -1.40 -12.10 1.78
C ALA A 137 -0.73 -12.84 0.60
N SER A 138 -1.43 -13.81 -0.02
CA SER A 138 -0.92 -14.57 -1.18
C SER A 138 -0.59 -13.65 -2.36
N LYS A 139 -1.44 -12.65 -2.64
CA LYS A 139 -1.17 -11.62 -3.67
C LYS A 139 0.14 -10.88 -3.41
N ARG A 140 0.43 -10.57 -2.13
CA ARG A 140 1.68 -9.89 -1.76
C ARG A 140 2.87 -10.81 -1.89
N LEU A 141 2.78 -12.06 -1.43
CA LEU A 141 3.84 -13.05 -1.62
C LEU A 141 4.22 -13.21 -3.11
N ALA A 142 3.24 -13.41 -3.99
CA ALA A 142 3.47 -13.53 -5.43
C ALA A 142 4.12 -12.25 -6.03
N TRP A 143 3.71 -11.07 -5.58
CA TRP A 143 4.31 -9.81 -6.05
C TRP A 143 5.76 -9.63 -5.55
N ALA A 144 6.04 -10.03 -4.31
CA ALA A 144 7.40 -9.98 -3.77
C ALA A 144 8.34 -10.94 -4.51
N GLN A 145 7.87 -12.14 -4.90
CA GLN A 145 8.63 -13.06 -5.75
C GLN A 145 9.02 -12.42 -7.08
N LYS A 146 8.07 -11.78 -7.78
CA LYS A 146 8.33 -11.08 -9.04
C LYS A 146 9.29 -9.90 -8.89
N LEU A 147 9.12 -9.10 -7.85
CA LEU A 147 10.03 -7.99 -7.56
C LEU A 147 11.45 -8.47 -7.24
N ASN A 148 11.59 -9.64 -6.62
CA ASN A 148 12.88 -10.26 -6.34
C ASN A 148 13.60 -10.72 -7.62
N ASN A 149 12.87 -11.30 -8.56
CA ASN A 149 13.41 -11.77 -9.83
C ASN A 149 13.66 -10.64 -10.85
N LYS A 150 13.26 -9.39 -10.52
CA LYS A 150 13.31 -8.22 -11.41
C LYS A 150 12.60 -8.39 -12.76
N GLU A 151 11.77 -9.42 -12.93
CA GLU A 151 11.05 -9.77 -14.17
C GLU A 151 9.88 -8.82 -14.51
N VAL A 152 9.86 -7.60 -13.99
CA VAL A 152 8.76 -6.65 -14.26
C VAL A 152 9.10 -5.84 -15.52
N SER A 153 8.76 -6.39 -16.70
CA SER A 153 8.84 -5.65 -17.97
C SER A 153 7.93 -4.41 -17.93
N ILE A 154 8.27 -3.35 -18.66
CA ILE A 154 7.49 -2.10 -18.69
C ILE A 154 6.07 -2.34 -19.22
N THR A 155 5.90 -3.31 -20.13
CA THR A 155 4.61 -3.75 -20.70
C THR A 155 3.73 -4.52 -19.72
N ASP A 156 4.31 -5.27 -18.78
CA ASP A 156 3.55 -5.95 -17.70
C ASP A 156 2.99 -4.96 -16.67
N ARG A 157 3.48 -3.71 -16.67
CA ARG A 157 3.04 -2.64 -15.76
C ARG A 157 1.82 -1.86 -16.26
N ILE A 158 1.42 -2.07 -17.52
CA ILE A 158 0.23 -1.46 -18.13
C ILE A 158 -0.97 -2.45 -18.05
N LYS A 159 -0.71 -3.76 -17.89
CA LYS A 159 -1.72 -4.83 -17.70
C LYS A 159 -1.74 -5.52 -16.31
N PRO A 160 -1.26 -4.95 -15.18
CA PRO A 160 -1.07 -5.74 -13.97
C PRO A 160 -2.40 -6.02 -13.24
N TYR A 161 -3.50 -5.36 -13.58
CA TYR A 161 -4.79 -5.67 -12.95
C TYR A 161 -5.43 -6.95 -13.55
N PHE A 162 -5.23 -7.22 -14.85
CA PHE A 162 -5.82 -8.38 -15.54
C PHE A 162 -5.03 -9.70 -15.36
N SER A 163 -3.69 -9.65 -15.34
CA SER A 163 -2.88 -10.89 -15.24
C SER A 163 -2.63 -11.33 -13.79
N PHE A 164 -2.66 -10.42 -12.81
CA PHE A 164 -2.51 -10.78 -11.40
C PHE A 164 -3.80 -11.30 -10.78
N GLY A 165 -4.96 -10.86 -11.26
CA GLY A 165 -6.24 -11.47 -10.90
C GLY A 165 -6.24 -12.97 -11.19
N ASN A 166 -5.66 -13.37 -12.33
CA ASN A 166 -5.54 -14.76 -12.75
C ASN A 166 -4.38 -15.50 -12.07
N LEU A 167 -3.14 -14.98 -12.02
CA LEU A 167 -2.04 -15.67 -11.33
C LEU A 167 -2.31 -15.79 -9.81
N ALA A 168 -2.85 -14.75 -9.18
CA ALA A 168 -3.30 -14.85 -7.81
C ALA A 168 -4.54 -15.74 -7.67
N LYS A 169 -5.50 -15.79 -8.61
CA LYS A 169 -6.58 -16.81 -8.57
C LYS A 169 -6.01 -18.23 -8.64
N THR A 170 -5.00 -18.47 -9.47
CA THR A 170 -4.36 -19.78 -9.64
C THR A 170 -3.54 -20.16 -8.41
N LEU A 171 -2.90 -19.19 -7.73
CA LEU A 171 -2.07 -19.43 -6.55
C LEU A 171 -2.83 -19.27 -5.20
N SER A 172 -3.91 -18.49 -5.12
CA SER A 172 -4.56 -18.08 -3.86
C SER A 172 -5.65 -19.02 -3.37
N ASN A 173 -6.11 -19.96 -4.18
CA ASN A 173 -7.29 -20.74 -3.79
C ASN A 173 -7.00 -21.83 -2.76
N ASN A 174 -5.72 -22.18 -2.51
CA ASN A 174 -5.37 -23.32 -1.65
C ASN A 174 -4.24 -23.08 -0.63
N TRP A 175 -3.62 -21.88 -0.57
CA TRP A 175 -2.52 -21.68 0.37
C TRP A 175 -3.03 -21.47 1.80
N SER A 176 -2.57 -22.33 2.69
CA SER A 176 -2.68 -22.21 4.14
C SER A 176 -1.92 -20.98 4.66
N THR A 177 -2.17 -20.64 5.93
CA THR A 177 -1.49 -19.48 6.53
C THR A 177 0.01 -19.76 6.67
N GLU A 178 0.32 -21.00 7.00
CA GLU A 178 1.64 -21.57 7.21
C GLU A 178 2.48 -21.51 5.94
N GLU A 179 1.94 -21.97 4.80
CA GLU A 179 2.63 -21.90 3.49
C GLU A 179 2.97 -20.46 3.09
N ILE A 180 2.06 -19.51 3.34
CA ILE A 180 2.31 -18.09 3.03
C ILE A 180 3.42 -17.55 3.93
N ILE A 181 3.40 -17.87 5.22
CA ILE A 181 4.43 -17.43 6.17
C ILE A 181 5.80 -18.02 5.80
N GLU A 182 5.84 -19.30 5.42
CA GLU A 182 7.06 -19.97 4.98
C GLU A 182 7.65 -19.31 3.74
N GLY A 183 6.85 -19.09 2.69
CA GLY A 183 7.29 -18.41 1.48
C GLY A 183 7.77 -16.97 1.76
N LEU A 184 7.11 -16.24 2.67
CA LEU A 184 7.59 -14.93 3.09
C LEU A 184 8.94 -15.02 3.83
N ASN A 185 9.13 -16.01 4.70
CA ASN A 185 10.39 -16.22 5.42
C ASN A 185 11.53 -16.55 4.45
N GLU A 186 11.30 -17.38 3.45
CA GLU A 186 12.28 -17.68 2.41
C GLU A 186 12.68 -16.43 1.63
N LEU A 187 11.71 -15.62 1.21
CA LEU A 187 11.99 -14.35 0.54
C LEU A 187 12.80 -13.40 1.42
N VAL A 188 12.50 -13.31 2.71
CA VAL A 188 13.29 -12.50 3.65
C VAL A 188 14.74 -12.99 3.71
N LYS A 189 14.97 -14.32 3.75
CA LYS A 189 16.32 -14.91 3.74
C LYS A 189 17.08 -14.58 2.45
N ILE A 190 16.43 -14.75 1.29
CA ILE A 190 17.05 -14.52 -0.03
C ILE A 190 17.24 -13.02 -0.31
N GLY A 191 16.37 -12.17 0.23
CA GLY A 191 16.32 -10.73 0.01
C GLY A 191 16.97 -9.88 1.10
N ASP A 192 17.91 -10.37 1.92
CA ASP A 192 18.49 -9.57 3.02
C ASP A 192 19.18 -8.27 2.51
N GLU A 193 19.81 -8.31 1.33
CA GLU A 193 20.32 -7.10 0.65
C GLU A 193 19.20 -6.11 0.28
N GLN A 194 18.01 -6.63 -0.03
CA GLN A 194 16.85 -5.80 -0.26
C GLN A 194 16.37 -5.13 1.01
N LEU A 195 16.73 -5.58 2.21
CA LEU A 195 16.35 -4.90 3.46
C LEU A 195 17.25 -3.70 3.77
N LYS A 196 18.48 -3.61 3.26
CA LYS A 196 19.44 -2.54 3.61
C LYS A 196 18.99 -1.13 3.20
N PHE A 197 18.98 -0.17 4.12
CA PHE A 197 18.61 1.22 3.82
C PHE A 197 19.79 2.05 3.27
N SER A 198 19.51 2.91 2.28
CA SER A 198 20.36 4.08 2.05
C SER A 198 20.08 5.13 3.13
N LEU A 199 21.06 5.99 3.43
CA LEU A 199 20.91 7.07 4.41
C LEU A 199 19.70 7.97 4.10
N ILE A 200 19.49 8.30 2.82
CA ILE A 200 18.36 9.12 2.37
C ILE A 200 17.02 8.45 2.68
N ASN A 201 16.87 7.15 2.34
CA ASN A 201 15.64 6.43 2.64
C ASN A 201 15.42 6.30 4.15
N TYR A 202 16.50 6.16 4.91
CA TYR A 202 16.46 6.04 6.35
C TYR A 202 15.92 7.34 6.97
N LEU A 203 16.46 8.49 6.57
CA LEU A 203 16.02 9.80 7.04
C LEU A 203 14.55 10.05 6.67
N ILE A 204 14.18 9.85 5.40
CA ILE A 204 12.82 10.04 4.91
C ILE A 204 11.81 9.17 5.69
N TYR A 205 12.17 7.91 5.96
CA TYR A 205 11.30 7.00 6.71
C TYR A 205 11.12 7.44 8.16
N ASN A 206 12.17 7.97 8.80
CA ASN A 206 12.16 8.35 10.21
C ASN A 206 11.47 9.68 10.49
N ILE A 207 11.27 10.55 9.48
CA ILE A 207 10.54 11.83 9.64
C ILE A 207 9.17 11.61 10.32
N LYS A 208 8.44 10.55 9.96
CA LYS A 208 7.12 10.27 10.55
C LYS A 208 7.18 9.94 12.04
N PHE A 209 8.22 9.26 12.47
CA PHE A 209 8.39 8.86 13.88
C PHE A 209 8.83 10.05 14.72
N ILE A 210 9.70 10.90 14.17
CA ILE A 210 10.08 12.18 14.79
C ILE A 210 8.84 13.05 15.02
N VAL A 211 7.95 13.18 14.02
CA VAL A 211 6.67 13.93 14.16
C VAL A 211 5.78 13.35 15.26
N HIS A 212 5.89 12.07 15.56
CA HIS A 212 5.14 11.39 16.61
C HIS A 212 5.90 11.21 17.93
N LYS A 213 7.09 11.81 18.07
CA LYS A 213 7.99 11.66 19.23
C LYS A 213 8.31 10.19 19.57
N ASP A 214 8.27 9.32 18.56
CA ASP A 214 8.68 7.93 18.66
C ASP A 214 10.11 7.82 18.12
N PHE A 215 11.05 7.43 18.97
CA PHE A 215 12.46 7.33 18.62
C PHE A 215 12.96 5.89 18.54
N SER A 216 12.04 4.92 18.64
CA SER A 216 12.37 3.49 18.69
C SER A 216 13.03 2.97 17.40
N PHE A 217 13.03 3.76 16.32
CA PHE A 217 13.62 3.43 15.01
C PHE A 217 14.87 4.28 14.66
N LEU A 218 15.29 5.21 15.53
CA LEU A 218 16.42 6.12 15.28
C LEU A 218 17.81 5.45 15.18
N ASN A 219 17.93 4.16 15.54
CA ASN A 219 19.19 3.43 15.48
C ASN A 219 19.06 2.03 14.85
N SER A 220 17.96 1.77 14.14
CA SER A 220 17.70 0.45 13.56
C SER A 220 17.02 0.56 12.20
N ASN A 221 17.25 -0.42 11.34
CA ASN A 221 16.51 -0.56 10.09
C ASN A 221 15.02 -0.82 10.41
N PRO A 222 14.12 0.14 10.12
CA PRO A 222 12.73 0.04 10.56
C PRO A 222 12.01 -1.14 9.91
N ASP A 223 12.23 -1.40 8.62
CA ASP A 223 11.54 -2.50 7.94
C ASP A 223 11.97 -3.86 8.47
N LYS A 224 13.28 -4.07 8.70
CA LYS A 224 13.79 -5.32 9.29
C LYS A 224 13.24 -5.51 10.69
N LYS A 225 13.24 -4.47 11.52
CA LYS A 225 12.69 -4.52 12.88
C LYS A 225 11.20 -4.87 12.87
N ILE A 226 10.40 -4.23 12.00
CA ILE A 226 8.96 -4.50 11.87
C ILE A 226 8.71 -5.94 11.41
N ILE A 227 9.44 -6.43 10.40
CA ILE A 227 9.31 -7.80 9.91
C ILE A 227 9.63 -8.81 11.02
N LEU A 228 10.74 -8.62 11.74
CA LEU A 228 11.13 -9.49 12.85
C LEU A 228 10.09 -9.48 13.97
N GLU A 229 9.50 -8.33 14.27
CA GLU A 229 8.45 -8.22 15.29
C GLU A 229 7.18 -8.99 14.88
N MET A 230 6.77 -8.88 13.61
CA MET A 230 5.66 -9.66 13.07
C MET A 230 5.94 -11.16 13.10
N GLN A 231 7.15 -11.58 12.72
CA GLN A 231 7.56 -12.99 12.80
C GLN A 231 7.52 -13.52 14.23
N LYS A 232 8.02 -12.76 15.21
CA LYS A 232 7.95 -13.13 16.63
C LYS A 232 6.53 -13.30 17.12
N LEU A 233 5.63 -12.37 16.79
CA LEU A 233 4.21 -12.46 17.17
C LEU A 233 3.54 -13.70 16.56
N ILE A 234 3.85 -14.01 15.30
CA ILE A 234 3.36 -15.22 14.63
C ILE A 234 3.86 -16.47 15.35
N GLN A 235 5.16 -16.53 15.65
CA GLN A 235 5.79 -17.69 16.30
C GLN A 235 5.32 -17.89 17.75
N SER A 236 5.11 -16.81 18.50
CA SER A 236 4.72 -16.89 19.91
C SER A 236 3.22 -17.18 20.10
N GLY A 237 2.42 -17.10 19.04
CA GLY A 237 0.95 -17.21 19.11
C GLY A 237 0.28 -16.08 19.90
N SER A 238 1.03 -15.07 20.36
CA SER A 238 0.53 -13.98 21.21
C SER A 238 -0.09 -12.85 20.37
N ILE A 239 -0.85 -13.21 19.35
CA ILE A 239 -1.35 -12.26 18.36
C ILE A 239 -2.66 -11.66 18.89
N THR A 240 -2.59 -10.40 19.31
CA THR A 240 -3.78 -9.64 19.73
C THR A 240 -4.10 -8.57 18.69
N GLN A 241 -5.38 -8.18 18.56
CA GLN A 241 -5.77 -7.05 17.71
C GLN A 241 -5.03 -5.76 18.08
N SER A 242 -4.68 -5.58 19.36
CA SER A 242 -3.88 -4.46 19.83
C SER A 242 -2.47 -4.45 19.23
N ALA A 243 -1.78 -5.60 19.23
CA ALA A 243 -0.47 -5.76 18.61
C ALA A 243 -0.51 -5.49 17.10
N VAL A 244 -1.55 -5.98 16.42
CA VAL A 244 -1.77 -5.72 14.98
C VAL A 244 -2.04 -4.23 14.72
N GLY A 245 -2.81 -3.57 15.58
CA GLY A 245 -3.08 -2.13 15.49
C GLY A 245 -1.83 -1.26 15.64
N LEU A 246 -0.90 -1.66 16.52
CA LEU A 246 0.41 -1.00 16.66
C LEU A 246 1.24 -1.17 15.38
N ILE A 247 1.34 -2.40 14.86
CA ILE A 247 2.08 -2.69 13.63
C ILE A 247 1.54 -1.89 12.43
N ASN A 248 0.22 -1.75 12.30
CA ASN A 248 -0.42 -1.00 11.22
C ASN A 248 0.07 0.46 11.15
N ARG A 249 0.23 1.12 12.31
CA ARG A 249 0.73 2.50 12.40
C ARG A 249 2.16 2.65 11.91
N VAL A 250 2.94 1.57 11.97
CA VAL A 250 4.38 1.57 11.66
C VAL A 250 4.62 1.14 10.19
N ILE A 251 3.81 0.23 9.63
CA ILE A 251 3.99 -0.31 8.27
C ILE A 251 3.69 0.71 7.17
N PHE A 252 2.67 1.56 7.34
CA PHE A 252 2.13 2.39 6.27
C PHE A 252 2.39 3.87 6.49
N PRO A 253 3.37 4.47 5.79
CA PRO A 253 3.48 5.91 5.73
C PRO A 253 2.58 6.55 4.66
N VAL A 254 1.74 5.76 3.97
CA VAL A 254 0.65 6.23 3.09
C VAL A 254 -0.68 6.07 3.82
N TYR A 255 -1.52 7.11 3.74
CA TYR A 255 -2.79 7.17 4.43
C TYR A 255 -3.91 6.92 3.43
N ILE A 256 -4.58 5.77 3.57
CA ILE A 256 -5.76 5.41 2.79
C ILE A 256 -6.97 5.87 3.60
N LEU A 257 -7.73 6.80 3.03
CA LEU A 257 -8.91 7.42 3.60
C LEU A 257 -10.17 6.87 2.98
#